data_AF-A0A4R4U590-F1
#
_entry.id   AF-A0A4R4U590-F1
#
_cell.length_a   1.000
_cell.length_b   1.000
_cell.length_c   1.000
_cell.angle_alpha   90.00
_cell.angle_beta   90.00
_cell.angle_gamma   90.00
#
_symmetry.space_group_name_H-M   'P 1'
#
loop_
_entity.id
_entity.type
_entity.pdbx_description
1 polymer ?
#
loop_
_entity_poly.entity_id
_entity_poly.type
_entity_poly.pdbx_seq_one_letter_code
_entity_poly.pdbx_strand_id
1 'polypeptide(L)'
;RLLILVDVSGSLRQHTPDLLRVAHTALRAAPARTEVFTFGTRLTRITAALAHPHADQALKSVSALVTDADGGTAIGASLERFLANPRFAALARGALVIVLSDGLERGDPAPMVRATARLSRLGHRLVWWSPLACSPAYRPVTRAMSAQLPSLDHLGGVRDLATALEQVRRLPAVLSGRRHTAARHWPTTPSGAPR
;
A
#
# COMPACT_ATOMS: atom_id res chain seq x y z
N ARG A 1 -8.66 12.72 -4.76
CA ARG A 1 -7.19 12.57 -5.00
C ARG A 1 -6.80 11.16 -4.60
N LEU A 2 -5.82 10.58 -5.27
CA LEU A 2 -5.31 9.24 -5.05
C LEU A 2 -3.82 9.32 -4.74
N LEU A 3 -3.38 8.64 -3.68
CA LEU A 3 -1.98 8.46 -3.33
C LEU A 3 -1.71 6.94 -3.30
N ILE A 4 -0.77 6.48 -4.11
CA ILE A 4 -0.38 5.07 -4.17
C ILE A 4 1.06 4.94 -3.65
N LEU A 5 1.24 4.10 -2.65
CA LEU A 5 2.54 3.75 -2.09
C LEU A 5 2.83 2.29 -2.46
N VAL A 6 3.83 2.05 -3.28
CA VAL A 6 4.18 0.72 -3.81
C VAL A 6 5.43 0.21 -3.13
N ASP A 7 5.32 -0.93 -2.48
CA ASP A 7 6.45 -1.64 -1.91
C ASP A 7 7.23 -2.36 -3.02
N VAL A 8 8.52 -2.06 -3.11
CA VAL A 8 9.45 -2.64 -4.10
C VAL A 8 10.54 -3.48 -3.43
N SER A 9 10.27 -3.94 -2.20
CA SER A 9 11.16 -4.81 -1.43
C SER A 9 11.46 -6.14 -2.14
N GLY A 10 12.58 -6.75 -1.78
CA GLY A 10 12.97 -8.07 -2.30
C GLY A 10 11.92 -9.17 -2.08
N SER A 11 11.14 -9.16 -0.98
CA SER A 11 10.08 -10.16 -0.75
C SER A 11 8.92 -10.05 -1.73
N LEU A 12 8.69 -8.86 -2.28
CA LEU A 12 7.66 -8.60 -3.28
C LEU A 12 8.16 -8.64 -4.73
N ARG A 13 9.45 -8.93 -4.97
CA ARG A 13 10.09 -8.87 -6.30
C ARG A 13 9.26 -9.53 -7.41
N GLN A 14 8.63 -10.67 -7.14
CA GLN A 14 7.79 -11.38 -8.11
C GLN A 14 6.45 -10.67 -8.42
N HIS A 15 5.94 -9.86 -7.51
CA HIS A 15 4.68 -9.12 -7.64
C HIS A 15 4.88 -7.66 -8.06
N THR A 16 6.07 -7.08 -7.82
CA THR A 16 6.37 -5.66 -8.06
C THR A 16 5.98 -5.17 -9.46
N PRO A 17 6.30 -5.87 -10.57
CA PRO A 17 5.89 -5.42 -11.90
C PRO A 17 4.38 -5.26 -12.04
N ASP A 18 3.60 -6.19 -11.52
CA ASP A 18 2.14 -6.15 -11.63
C ASP A 18 1.52 -5.11 -10.70
N LEU A 19 2.07 -4.93 -9.50
CA LEU A 19 1.67 -3.83 -8.61
C LEU A 19 1.96 -2.45 -9.24
N LEU A 20 3.09 -2.31 -9.94
CA LEU A 20 3.40 -1.10 -10.70
C LEU A 20 2.46 -0.90 -11.89
N ARG A 21 2.02 -1.97 -12.57
CA ARG A 21 0.98 -1.88 -13.63
C ARG A 21 -0.37 -1.44 -13.08
N VAL A 22 -0.74 -1.87 -11.87
CA VAL A 22 -1.92 -1.37 -11.17
C VAL A 22 -1.80 0.13 -10.91
N ALA A 23 -0.66 0.58 -10.36
CA ALA A 23 -0.41 1.99 -10.11
C ALA A 23 -0.38 2.82 -11.41
N HIS A 24 0.22 2.28 -12.48
CA HIS A 24 0.25 2.89 -13.82
C HIS A 24 -1.15 3.08 -14.35
N THR A 25 -1.99 2.04 -14.30
CA THR A 25 -3.37 2.08 -14.78
C THR A 25 -4.18 3.15 -14.04
N ALA A 26 -4.06 3.21 -12.71
CA ALA A 26 -4.71 4.23 -11.90
C ALA A 26 -4.20 5.66 -12.19
N LEU A 27 -2.90 5.82 -12.46
CA LEU A 27 -2.31 7.09 -12.87
C LEU A 27 -2.83 7.53 -14.25
N ARG A 28 -2.89 6.62 -15.23
CA ARG A 28 -3.41 6.91 -16.58
C ARG A 28 -4.89 7.28 -16.57
N ALA A 29 -5.68 6.70 -15.67
CA ALA A 29 -7.10 7.03 -15.52
C ALA A 29 -7.35 8.43 -14.92
N ALA A 30 -6.44 8.94 -14.08
CA ALA A 30 -6.62 10.23 -13.39
C ALA A 30 -5.29 10.97 -13.15
N PRO A 31 -4.56 11.40 -14.20
CA PRO A 31 -3.17 11.87 -14.09
C PRO A 31 -3.02 13.10 -13.20
N ALA A 32 -3.96 14.05 -13.25
CA ALA A 32 -3.92 15.27 -12.43
C ALA A 32 -4.29 15.04 -10.95
N ARG A 33 -4.73 13.83 -10.58
CA ARG A 33 -5.25 13.51 -9.25
C ARG A 33 -4.54 12.34 -8.57
N THR A 34 -3.57 11.71 -9.23
CA THR A 34 -2.88 10.51 -8.76
C THR A 34 -1.40 10.79 -8.54
N GLU A 35 -0.91 10.43 -7.36
CA GLU A 35 0.51 10.48 -7.01
C GLU A 35 0.99 9.08 -6.65
N VAL A 36 2.17 8.71 -7.14
CA VAL A 36 2.73 7.37 -6.94
C VAL A 36 4.14 7.47 -6.39
N PHE A 37 4.38 6.73 -5.31
CA PHE A 37 5.69 6.56 -4.69
C PHE A 37 6.03 5.09 -4.61
N THR A 38 7.32 4.77 -4.72
CA THR A 38 7.86 3.48 -4.32
C THR A 38 8.56 3.59 -2.97
N PHE A 39 8.49 2.54 -2.17
CA PHE A 39 9.29 2.42 -0.97
C PHE A 39 9.96 1.04 -0.87
N GLY A 40 11.20 1.05 -0.41
CA GLY A 40 12.03 -0.12 -0.13
C GLY A 40 13.20 0.34 0.73
N THR A 41 14.41 0.29 0.19
CA THR A 41 15.57 0.99 0.78
C THR A 41 15.41 2.51 0.73
N ARG A 42 14.91 3.03 -0.38
CA ARG A 42 14.65 4.47 -0.61
C ARG A 42 13.16 4.74 -0.82
N LEU A 43 12.74 5.94 -0.44
CA LEU A 43 11.43 6.49 -0.79
C LEU A 43 11.60 7.35 -2.05
N THR A 44 10.97 6.97 -3.15
CA THR A 44 11.11 7.64 -4.45
C THR A 44 9.73 8.01 -4.99
N ARG A 45 9.52 9.28 -5.35
CA ARG A 45 8.32 9.69 -6.09
C ARG A 45 8.50 9.30 -7.55
N ILE A 46 7.62 8.44 -8.07
CA ILE A 46 7.73 7.88 -9.42
C ILE A 46 6.63 8.36 -10.38
N THR A 47 5.74 9.25 -9.94
CA THR A 47 4.61 9.75 -10.75
C THR A 47 5.02 10.14 -12.18
N ALA A 48 6.10 10.92 -12.34
CA ALA A 48 6.55 11.36 -13.67
C ALA A 48 7.10 10.21 -14.53
N ALA A 49 7.91 9.32 -13.96
CA ALA A 49 8.45 8.16 -14.67
C ALA A 49 7.35 7.17 -15.07
N LEU A 50 6.33 7.02 -14.21
CA LEU A 50 5.21 6.13 -14.44
C LEU A 50 4.15 6.72 -15.39
N ALA A 51 4.23 8.00 -15.74
CA ALA A 51 3.23 8.66 -16.60
C ALA A 51 3.31 8.25 -18.08
N HIS A 52 4.36 7.53 -18.48
CA HIS A 52 4.56 7.11 -19.87
C HIS A 52 3.36 6.28 -20.38
N PRO A 53 2.85 6.50 -21.62
CA PRO A 53 1.63 5.85 -22.07
C PRO A 53 1.69 4.32 -22.11
N HIS A 54 2.83 3.77 -22.54
CA HIS A 54 3.08 2.33 -22.60
C HIS A 54 3.60 1.82 -21.26
N ALA A 55 2.95 0.80 -20.71
CA ALA A 55 3.24 0.27 -19.38
C ALA A 55 4.68 -0.26 -19.28
N ASP A 56 5.15 -1.05 -20.24
CA ASP A 56 6.50 -1.64 -20.15
C ASP A 56 7.60 -0.58 -20.17
N GLN A 57 7.40 0.50 -20.93
CA GLN A 57 8.33 1.64 -20.93
C GLN A 57 8.27 2.42 -19.62
N ALA A 58 7.06 2.63 -19.07
CA ALA A 58 6.89 3.25 -17.75
C ALA A 58 7.61 2.46 -16.66
N LEU A 59 7.45 1.13 -16.65
CA LEU A 59 8.12 0.23 -15.72
C LEU A 59 9.64 0.28 -15.91
N LYS A 60 10.13 0.29 -17.16
CA LYS A 60 11.57 0.44 -17.44
C LYS A 60 12.13 1.76 -16.88
N SER A 61 11.40 2.86 -17.03
CA SER A 61 11.77 4.15 -16.44
C SER A 61 11.78 4.13 -14.91
N VAL A 62 10.84 3.42 -14.28
CA VAL A 62 10.82 3.25 -12.82
C VAL A 62 12.00 2.40 -12.35
N SER A 63 12.31 1.30 -13.04
CA SER A 63 13.45 0.44 -12.68
C SER A 63 14.78 1.19 -12.70
N ALA A 64 14.96 2.14 -13.63
CA ALA A 64 16.16 2.99 -13.68
C ALA A 64 16.30 3.94 -12.45
N LEU A 65 15.19 4.23 -11.76
CA LEU A 65 15.16 5.07 -10.55
C LEU A 65 15.24 4.26 -9.25
N VAL A 66 14.98 2.96 -9.32
CA VAL A 66 14.86 2.06 -8.17
C VAL A 66 15.88 0.94 -8.32
N THR A 67 17.16 1.28 -8.11
CA THR A 67 18.30 0.36 -8.27
C THR A 67 18.60 -0.52 -7.06
N ASP A 68 18.11 -0.16 -5.87
CA ASP A 68 18.62 -0.68 -4.58
C ASP A 68 17.62 -1.58 -3.82
N ALA A 69 16.84 -2.44 -4.49
CA ALA A 69 15.76 -3.21 -3.84
C ALA A 69 16.23 -4.40 -2.94
N ASP A 70 17.54 -4.67 -2.86
CA ASP A 70 18.08 -5.89 -2.24
C ASP A 70 18.40 -5.81 -0.73
N GLY A 71 18.24 -4.63 -0.13
CA GLY A 71 18.69 -4.34 1.25
C GLY A 71 17.69 -4.57 2.38
N GLY A 72 16.66 -5.39 2.18
CA GLY A 72 15.52 -5.48 3.11
C GLY A 72 14.60 -4.25 3.04
N THR A 73 13.53 -4.23 3.83
CA THR A 73 12.58 -3.11 3.83
C THR A 73 12.08 -2.86 5.23
N ALA A 74 12.28 -1.62 5.67
CA ALA A 74 11.64 -1.08 6.86
C ALA A 74 10.46 -0.23 6.40
N ILE A 75 9.30 -0.86 6.26
CA ILE A 75 8.05 -0.23 5.82
C ILE A 75 7.73 0.94 6.75
N GLY A 76 7.81 0.71 8.07
CA GLY A 76 7.56 1.75 9.06
C GLY A 76 8.46 2.97 8.87
N ALA A 77 9.77 2.78 8.75
CA ALA A 77 10.72 3.87 8.53
C ALA A 77 10.49 4.60 7.19
N SER A 78 10.10 3.88 6.14
CA SER A 78 9.76 4.48 4.83
C SER A 78 8.51 5.36 4.90
N LEU A 79 7.47 4.89 5.58
CA LEU A 79 6.25 5.68 5.80
C LEU A 79 6.52 6.88 6.71
N GLU A 80 7.35 6.74 7.75
CA GLU A 80 7.78 7.86 8.60
C GLU A 80 8.56 8.90 7.78
N ARG A 81 9.50 8.48 6.90
CA ARG A 81 10.21 9.38 5.97
C ARG A 81 9.24 10.12 5.04
N PHE A 82 8.22 9.43 4.51
CA PHE A 82 7.18 10.06 3.70
C PHE A 82 6.43 11.14 4.49
N LEU A 83 6.03 10.83 5.72
CA LEU A 83 5.26 11.72 6.59
C LEU A 83 6.10 12.85 7.21
N ALA A 84 7.42 12.69 7.28
CA ALA A 84 8.35 13.71 7.76
C ALA A 84 8.56 14.83 6.73
N ASN A 85 8.41 14.53 5.43
CA ASN A 85 8.47 15.54 4.37
C ASN A 85 7.11 16.27 4.26
N PRO A 86 7.01 17.58 4.58
CA PRO A 86 5.73 18.28 4.58
C PRO A 86 5.05 18.33 3.20
N ARG A 87 5.85 18.37 2.12
CA ARG A 87 5.32 18.36 0.74
C ARG A 87 4.68 17.03 0.41
N PHE A 88 5.26 15.92 0.86
CA PHE A 88 4.71 14.58 0.65
C PHE A 88 3.50 14.31 1.56
N ALA A 89 3.61 14.66 2.85
CA ALA A 89 2.49 14.55 3.79
C ALA A 89 1.24 15.34 3.32
N ALA A 90 1.43 16.48 2.66
CA ALA A 90 0.33 17.24 2.07
C ALA A 90 -0.43 16.49 0.96
N LEU A 91 0.23 15.56 0.24
CA LEU A 91 -0.40 14.72 -0.78
C LEU A 91 -1.35 13.68 -0.18
N ALA A 92 -1.08 13.22 1.05
CA ALA A 92 -1.95 12.29 1.75
C ALA A 92 -3.23 12.95 2.26
N ARG A 93 -3.23 14.26 2.53
CA ARG A 93 -4.38 14.97 3.12
C ARG A 93 -5.61 14.87 2.22
N GLY A 94 -6.67 14.23 2.72
CA GLY A 94 -7.93 14.03 2.00
C GLY A 94 -7.84 13.09 0.78
N ALA A 95 -6.71 12.39 0.59
CA ALA A 95 -6.57 11.41 -0.48
C ALA A 95 -7.16 10.05 -0.07
N LEU A 96 -7.61 9.27 -1.07
CA LEU A 96 -7.62 7.82 -0.93
C LEU A 96 -6.16 7.36 -0.98
N VAL A 97 -5.66 6.81 0.11
CA VAL A 97 -4.30 6.27 0.21
C VAL A 97 -4.38 4.76 0.01
N ILE A 98 -3.67 4.25 -1.00
CA ILE A 98 -3.55 2.82 -1.28
C ILE A 98 -2.10 2.42 -1.05
N VAL A 99 -1.88 1.50 -0.12
CA VAL A 99 -0.57 0.87 0.11
C VAL A 99 -0.59 -0.50 -0.55
N LEU A 100 0.33 -0.72 -1.50
CA LEU A 100 0.54 -2.01 -2.17
C LEU A 100 1.76 -2.68 -1.52
N SER A 101 1.56 -3.60 -0.59
CA SER A 101 2.63 -4.25 0.18
C SER A 101 2.18 -5.55 0.83
N ASP A 102 3.10 -6.48 1.09
CA ASP A 102 2.85 -7.67 1.91
C ASP A 102 2.67 -7.32 3.41
N GLY A 103 3.15 -6.15 3.83
CA GLY A 103 3.08 -5.63 5.20
C GLY A 103 3.88 -6.45 6.21
N LEU A 104 4.95 -7.09 5.75
CA LEU A 104 5.86 -7.85 6.57
C LEU A 104 7.02 -6.97 7.06
N GLU A 105 6.90 -6.43 8.27
CA GLU A 105 7.99 -5.74 8.97
C GLU A 105 8.71 -6.72 9.90
N ARG A 106 10.05 -6.75 9.87
CA ARG A 106 10.86 -7.50 10.84
C ARG A 106 11.26 -6.59 12.00
N GLY A 107 11.13 -7.07 13.23
CA GLY A 107 11.52 -6.32 14.43
C GLY A 107 10.35 -5.59 15.09
N ASP A 108 10.61 -4.36 15.57
CA ASP A 108 9.62 -3.55 16.29
C ASP A 108 8.54 -3.00 15.31
N PRO A 109 7.25 -3.33 15.51
CA PRO A 109 6.17 -2.80 14.67
C PRO A 109 5.81 -1.35 14.96
N ALA A 110 6.29 -0.74 16.05
CA ALA A 110 5.84 0.58 16.49
C ALA A 110 5.99 1.70 15.44
N PRO A 111 7.09 1.81 14.67
CA PRO A 111 7.20 2.80 13.59
C PRO A 111 6.11 2.64 12.53
N MET A 112 5.85 1.41 12.11
CA MET A 112 4.81 1.09 11.12
C MET A 112 3.42 1.45 11.65
N VAL A 113 3.11 1.07 12.90
CA VAL A 113 1.81 1.39 13.52
C VAL A 113 1.59 2.90 13.62
N ARG A 114 2.60 3.66 14.10
CA ARG A 114 2.50 5.13 14.20
C ARG A 114 2.31 5.78 12.83
N ALA A 115 3.08 5.34 11.83
CA ALA A 115 3.01 5.89 10.49
C ALA A 115 1.65 5.60 9.82
N THR A 116 1.16 4.36 9.91
CA THR A 116 -0.16 3.95 9.40
C THR A 116 -1.29 4.71 10.10
N ALA A 117 -1.23 4.87 11.43
CA ALA A 117 -2.23 5.65 12.17
C ALA A 117 -2.21 7.14 11.76
N ARG A 118 -1.04 7.71 11.45
CA ARG A 118 -0.93 9.08 10.96
C ARG A 118 -1.44 9.23 9.53
N LEU A 119 -1.11 8.30 8.63
CA LEU A 119 -1.67 8.25 7.28
C LEU A 119 -3.20 8.13 7.31
N SER A 120 -3.73 7.29 8.19
CA SER A 120 -5.17 7.09 8.33
C SER A 120 -5.89 8.38 8.75
N ARG A 121 -5.30 9.17 9.66
CA ARG A 121 -5.86 10.47 10.07
C ARG A 121 -5.75 11.55 8.99
N LEU A 122 -4.71 11.52 8.17
CA LEU A 122 -4.52 12.49 7.08
C LEU A 122 -5.40 12.17 5.87
N GLY A 123 -5.47 10.91 5.49
CA GLY A 123 -6.21 10.42 4.34
C GLY A 123 -7.72 10.51 4.53
N HIS A 124 -8.43 10.62 3.40
CA HIS A 124 -9.87 10.39 3.37
C HIS A 124 -10.20 8.92 3.69
N ARG A 125 -9.40 8.00 3.11
CA ARG A 125 -9.42 6.56 3.40
C ARG A 125 -8.00 6.00 3.26
N LEU A 126 -7.68 4.98 4.05
CA LEU A 126 -6.45 4.21 3.99
C LEU A 126 -6.78 2.74 3.71
N VAL A 127 -6.36 2.27 2.54
CA VAL A 127 -6.56 0.91 2.06
C VAL A 127 -5.21 0.23 1.91
N TRP A 128 -5.11 -1.01 2.37
CA TRP A 128 -3.93 -1.85 2.22
C TRP A 128 -4.26 -3.01 1.28
N TRP A 129 -3.49 -3.15 0.21
CA TRP A 129 -3.63 -4.20 -0.77
C TRP A 129 -2.36 -5.05 -0.79
N SER A 130 -2.55 -6.35 -0.59
CA SER A 130 -1.45 -7.31 -0.40
C SER A 130 -1.61 -8.51 -1.33
N PRO A 131 -0.54 -8.96 -2.01
CA PRO A 131 -0.58 -10.21 -2.77
C PRO A 131 -0.89 -11.41 -1.88
N LEU A 132 -0.45 -11.37 -0.61
CA LEU A 132 -0.69 -12.45 0.35
C LEU A 132 -2.18 -12.61 0.66
N ALA A 133 -2.93 -11.50 0.71
CA ALA A 133 -4.37 -11.50 0.98
C ALA A 133 -5.22 -12.05 -0.18
N CYS A 134 -4.62 -12.43 -1.32
CA CYS A 134 -5.30 -13.22 -2.35
C CYS A 134 -5.48 -14.70 -1.95
N SER A 135 -4.70 -15.20 -1.00
CA SER A 135 -4.83 -16.58 -0.51
C SER A 135 -6.01 -16.69 0.48
N PRO A 136 -6.93 -17.66 0.31
CA PRO A 136 -7.99 -17.91 1.31
C PRO A 136 -7.46 -18.27 2.70
N ALA A 137 -6.23 -18.82 2.77
CA ALA A 137 -5.56 -19.17 4.00
C ALA A 137 -4.86 -17.99 4.68
N TYR A 138 -4.74 -16.84 4.00
CA TYR A 138 -4.06 -15.68 4.57
C TYR A 138 -4.75 -15.19 5.83
N ARG A 139 -3.95 -14.88 6.86
CA ARG A 139 -4.41 -14.21 8.06
C ARG A 139 -3.38 -13.13 8.44
N PRO A 140 -3.80 -11.90 8.77
CA PRO A 140 -2.88 -10.83 9.17
C PRO A 140 -2.39 -10.98 10.62
N VAL A 141 -1.87 -12.16 10.96
CA VAL A 141 -1.46 -12.51 12.34
C VAL A 141 -0.05 -12.03 12.69
N THR A 142 0.70 -11.50 11.72
CA THR A 142 2.02 -10.92 12.01
C THR A 142 1.86 -9.73 12.95
N ARG A 143 2.83 -9.54 13.87
CA ARG A 143 2.75 -8.46 14.89
C ARG A 143 2.50 -7.10 14.25
N ALA A 144 3.20 -6.81 13.16
CA ALA A 144 3.09 -5.54 12.44
C ALA A 144 1.72 -5.36 11.78
N MET A 145 1.26 -6.34 10.99
CA MET A 145 -0.02 -6.24 10.30
C MET A 145 -1.19 -6.20 11.30
N SER A 146 -1.18 -7.09 12.30
CA SER A 146 -2.20 -7.15 13.34
C SER A 146 -2.34 -5.83 14.10
N ALA A 147 -1.21 -5.23 14.49
CA ALA A 147 -1.21 -3.98 15.27
C ALA A 147 -1.67 -2.76 14.46
N GLN A 148 -1.42 -2.72 13.15
CA GLN A 148 -1.85 -1.59 12.32
C GLN A 148 -3.27 -1.75 11.76
N LEU A 149 -3.81 -2.97 11.74
CA LEU A 149 -5.11 -3.30 11.16
C LEU A 149 -6.27 -2.41 11.67
N PRO A 150 -6.32 -1.99 12.95
CA PRO A 150 -7.33 -1.05 13.44
C PRO A 150 -7.26 0.35 12.82
N SER A 151 -6.16 0.72 12.16
CA SER A 151 -6.02 1.99 11.44
C SER A 151 -6.48 1.92 9.98
N LEU A 152 -6.72 0.71 9.45
CA LEU A 152 -7.04 0.49 8.04
C LEU A 152 -8.55 0.50 7.81
N ASP A 153 -8.98 1.20 6.77
CA ASP A 153 -10.38 1.16 6.33
C ASP A 153 -10.68 -0.16 5.61
N HIS A 154 -9.73 -0.66 4.82
CA HIS A 154 -9.87 -1.94 4.10
C HIS A 154 -8.51 -2.63 3.91
N LEU A 155 -8.52 -3.96 4.02
CA LEU A 155 -7.41 -4.85 3.64
C LEU A 155 -7.93 -5.81 2.56
N GLY A 156 -7.25 -5.87 1.42
CA GLY A 156 -7.69 -6.64 0.26
C GLY A 156 -6.56 -7.38 -0.45
N GLY A 157 -6.91 -8.47 -1.14
CA GLY A 157 -5.99 -9.23 -1.98
C GLY A 157 -5.77 -8.54 -3.33
N VAL A 158 -4.53 -8.18 -3.64
CA VAL A 158 -4.10 -7.71 -4.97
C VAL A 158 -2.71 -8.23 -5.29
N ARG A 159 -2.60 -8.98 -6.38
CA ARG A 159 -1.32 -9.45 -6.92
C ARG A 159 -1.13 -9.12 -8.41
N ASP A 160 -2.20 -8.69 -9.08
CA ASP A 160 -2.27 -8.42 -10.51
C ASP A 160 -3.43 -7.45 -10.84
N LEU A 161 -3.59 -7.10 -12.12
CA LEU A 161 -4.68 -6.21 -12.58
C LEU A 161 -6.09 -6.80 -12.36
N ALA A 162 -6.23 -8.13 -12.45
CA ALA A 162 -7.52 -8.79 -12.28
C ALA A 162 -8.02 -8.69 -10.84
N THR A 163 -7.16 -9.06 -9.89
CA THR A 163 -7.44 -8.93 -8.45
C THR A 163 -7.55 -7.47 -8.01
N ALA A 164 -6.80 -6.54 -8.64
CA ALA A 164 -6.98 -5.11 -8.42
C ALA A 164 -8.37 -4.62 -8.87
N LEU A 165 -8.87 -5.07 -10.02
CA LEU A 165 -10.20 -4.72 -10.51
C LEU A 165 -11.30 -5.17 -9.53
N GLU A 166 -11.16 -6.36 -8.94
CA GLU A 166 -12.08 -6.83 -7.89
C GLU A 166 -12.09 -5.90 -6.67
N GLN A 167 -10.92 -5.42 -6.23
CA GLN A 167 -10.86 -4.48 -5.12
C GLN A 167 -11.39 -3.08 -5.49
N VAL A 168 -11.13 -2.61 -6.71
CA VAL A 168 -11.68 -1.35 -7.22
C VAL A 168 -13.21 -1.38 -7.19
N ARG A 169 -13.84 -2.50 -7.58
CA ARG A 169 -15.30 -2.69 -7.50
C ARG A 169 -15.84 -2.62 -6.06
N ARG A 170 -15.01 -2.94 -5.05
CA ARG A 170 -15.38 -2.84 -3.62
C ARG A 170 -15.18 -1.44 -3.04
N LEU A 171 -14.36 -0.59 -3.67
CA LEU A 171 -14.04 0.74 -3.13
C LEU A 171 -15.29 1.60 -2.86
N PRO A 172 -16.33 1.67 -3.70
CA PRO A 172 -17.52 2.48 -3.38
C PRO A 172 -18.14 2.17 -2.01
N ALA A 173 -18.19 0.90 -1.62
CA ALA A 173 -18.67 0.49 -0.29
C ALA A 173 -17.70 0.88 0.83
N VAL A 174 -16.39 0.74 0.60
CA VAL A 174 -15.34 1.17 1.56
C VAL A 174 -15.36 2.70 1.77
N LEU A 175 -15.58 3.46 0.69
CA LEU A 175 -15.59 4.92 0.70
C LEU A 175 -16.86 5.50 1.35
N SER A 176 -18.01 4.83 1.20
CA SER A 176 -19.28 5.24 1.83
C SER A 176 -19.48 4.68 3.24
N GLY A 177 -18.79 3.60 3.58
CA GLY A 177 -18.89 2.92 4.87
C GLY A 177 -18.18 3.60 6.02
N ARG A 178 -18.33 2.99 7.21
CA ARG A 178 -17.60 3.39 8.43
C ARG A 178 -16.09 3.25 8.21
N ARG A 179 -15.32 4.15 8.82
CA ARG A 179 -13.87 4.05 8.83
C ARG A 179 -13.38 2.93 9.75
N HIS A 180 -12.13 2.50 9.51
CA HIS A 180 -11.39 1.58 10.37
C HIS A 180 -12.04 0.19 10.50
N THR A 181 -12.61 -0.31 9.40
CA THR A 181 -13.36 -1.57 9.38
C THR A 181 -12.53 -2.81 9.08
N ALA A 182 -11.27 -2.68 8.66
CA ALA A 182 -10.46 -3.82 8.22
C ALA A 182 -10.35 -4.91 9.30
N ALA A 183 -10.18 -4.53 10.57
CA ALA A 183 -10.09 -5.48 11.70
C ALA A 183 -11.35 -6.35 11.90
N ARG A 184 -12.52 -5.88 11.43
CA ARG A 184 -13.77 -6.66 11.50
C ARG A 184 -13.82 -7.76 10.44
N HIS A 185 -13.23 -7.50 9.28
CA HIS A 185 -13.19 -8.45 8.16
C HIS A 185 -12.00 -9.41 8.25
N TRP A 186 -10.98 -9.03 9.01
CA TRP A 186 -9.76 -9.80 9.20
C TRP A 186 -9.44 -9.97 10.70
N PRO A 187 -10.20 -10.78 11.44
CA PRO A 187 -9.88 -11.04 12.84
C PRO A 187 -8.49 -11.67 12.97
N THR A 188 -7.68 -11.14 13.89
CA THR A 188 -6.31 -11.58 14.13
C THR A 188 -6.23 -12.69 15.19
N THR A 189 -7.33 -12.94 15.89
CA THR A 189 -7.52 -14.10 16.77
C THR A 189 -8.11 -15.26 15.95
N PRO A 190 -7.58 -16.49 16.06
CA PRO A 190 -8.27 -17.64 15.51
C PRO A 190 -9.67 -17.71 16.13
N SER A 191 -10.72 -17.83 15.32
CA SER A 191 -12.06 -18.09 15.82
C SER A 191 -12.07 -19.48 16.47
N GLY A 192 -11.81 -19.56 17.77
CA GLY A 192 -11.78 -20.84 18.50
C GLY A 192 -10.85 -20.95 19.71
N ALA A 193 -10.18 -19.89 20.17
CA ALA A 193 -9.47 -19.97 21.46
C ALA A 193 -10.49 -19.89 22.63
N PRO A 194 -10.62 -20.93 23.47
CA PRO A 194 -11.45 -20.83 24.67
C PRO A 194 -10.89 -19.74 25.59
N ARG A 195 -11.80 -18.96 26.19
CA ARG A 195 -11.51 -17.97 27.24
C ARG A 195 -11.05 -18.66 28.51
#